data_AF-A0A2V6R881-F1
#
_entry.id   AF-A0A2V6R881-F1
#
_cell.length_a   1.000
_cell.length_b   1.000
_cell.length_c   1.000
_cell.angle_alpha   90.00
_cell.angle_beta   90.00
_cell.angle_gamma   90.00
#
_symmetry.space_group_name_H-M   'P 1'
#
loop_
_entity.id
_entity.type
_entity.pdbx_description
1 polymer ?
#
loop_
_entity_poly.entity_id
_entity_poly.type
_entity_poly.pdbx_seq_one_letter_code
_entity_poly.pdbx_strand_id
1 'polypeptide(L)'
;MLGSAGVGDTSILWRRLDQPGHESARLSLHGARWHLAGTAVFAHAHQPGRLDYLVVCDAAWRTLSGRVAGWVGDETVTLELSVDPAHGWRLNGAARPEVAGCIDLDLNFSPSTNLVPIRRPGLAVGREAAVRASRGMGASGRPRAEVPT
;
A
#
# COMPACT_ATOMS: atom_id res chain seq x y z
N MET A 1 -36.69 0.10 6.06
CA MET A 1 -35.49 0.59 6.74
C MET A 1 -34.72 -0.59 7.32
N LEU A 2 -33.81 -1.17 6.55
CA LEU A 2 -32.86 -2.15 7.07
C LEU A 2 -31.55 -1.41 7.32
N GLY A 3 -31.16 -1.30 8.59
CA GLY A 3 -29.93 -0.64 9.01
C GLY A 3 -28.71 -1.37 8.45
N SER A 4 -27.85 -0.64 7.73
CA SER A 4 -26.52 -1.12 7.39
C SER A 4 -25.71 -1.19 8.67
N ALA A 5 -25.39 -2.39 9.14
CA ALA A 5 -24.31 -2.58 10.09
C ALA A 5 -23.06 -1.92 9.50
N GLY A 6 -22.60 -0.81 10.11
CA GLY A 6 -21.35 -0.19 9.70
C GLY A 6 -20.26 -1.26 9.79
N VAL A 7 -19.51 -1.47 8.70
CA VAL A 7 -18.28 -2.25 8.76
C VAL A 7 -17.39 -1.51 9.75
N GLY A 8 -17.29 -2.03 10.97
CA GLY A 8 -16.42 -1.50 11.98
C GLY A 8 -14.98 -1.56 11.51
N ASP A 9 -14.19 -0.58 11.93
CA ASP A 9 -12.79 -0.53 11.57
C ASP A 9 -12.09 -1.82 12.03
N THR A 10 -11.36 -2.45 11.11
CA THR A 10 -10.63 -3.68 11.35
C THR A 10 -9.17 -3.34 11.58
N SER A 11 -8.62 -3.77 12.71
CA SER A 11 -7.21 -3.60 13.04
C SER A 11 -6.42 -4.89 12.84
N ILE A 12 -5.18 -4.76 12.38
CA ILE A 12 -4.27 -5.87 12.09
C ILE A 12 -2.91 -5.54 12.70
N LEU A 13 -2.24 -6.54 13.29
CA LEU A 13 -0.86 -6.44 13.75
C LEU A 13 -0.04 -7.55 13.10
N TRP A 14 1.01 -7.15 12.39
CA TRP A 14 1.96 -8.06 11.77
C TRP A 14 3.29 -8.02 12.50
N ARG A 15 3.92 -9.20 12.59
CA ARG A 15 5.32 -9.35 12.97
C ARG A 15 6.08 -9.87 11.76
N ARG A 16 7.21 -9.24 11.48
CA ARG A 16 8.14 -9.69 10.45
C ARG A 16 8.87 -10.96 10.91
N LEU A 17 9.08 -11.91 10.00
CA LEU A 17 9.62 -13.24 10.31
C LEU A 17 11.13 -13.37 10.10
N ASP A 18 11.70 -12.64 9.14
CA ASP A 18 13.11 -12.74 8.73
C ASP A 18 14.02 -11.74 9.47
N GLN A 19 13.48 -10.58 9.85
CA GLN A 19 14.21 -9.47 10.45
C GLN A 19 13.35 -8.77 11.50
N PRO A 20 13.94 -7.95 12.39
CA PRO A 20 13.17 -7.12 13.32
C PRO A 20 12.18 -6.22 12.58
N GLY A 21 10.92 -6.30 12.95
CA GLY A 21 9.90 -5.36 12.49
C GLY A 21 8.48 -5.78 12.84
N HIS A 22 7.63 -4.77 12.93
CA HIS A 22 6.19 -4.90 13.13
C HIS A 22 5.45 -3.89 12.25
N GLU A 23 4.22 -4.20 11.93
CA GLU A 23 3.28 -3.25 11.34
C GLU A 23 1.97 -3.30 12.11
N SER A 24 1.43 -2.16 12.48
CA SER A 24 0.01 -2.03 12.81
C SER A 24 -0.72 -1.36 11.65
N ALA A 25 -1.89 -1.89 11.30
CA ALA A 25 -2.73 -1.36 10.25
C ALA A 25 -4.20 -1.32 10.67
N ARG A 26 -4.95 -0.37 10.12
CA ARG A 26 -6.39 -0.20 10.28
C ARG A 26 -7.02 -0.06 8.91
N LEU A 27 -8.03 -0.89 8.65
CA LEU A 27 -8.90 -0.79 7.50
C LEU A 27 -10.21 -0.17 7.94
N SER A 28 -10.61 0.92 7.30
CA SER A 28 -11.87 1.62 7.54
C SER A 28 -12.58 1.97 6.24
N LEU A 29 -13.89 2.15 6.31
CA LEU A 29 -14.70 2.63 5.18
C LEU A 29 -15.15 4.08 5.46
N HIS A 30 -14.70 5.02 4.64
CA HIS A 30 -15.10 6.44 4.72
C HIS A 30 -15.95 6.79 3.50
N GLY A 31 -17.27 6.90 3.70
CA GLY A 31 -18.21 7.04 2.58
C GLY A 31 -18.17 5.79 1.69
N ALA A 32 -17.79 5.95 0.41
CA ALA A 32 -17.64 4.86 -0.55
C ALA A 32 -16.17 4.48 -0.82
N ARG A 33 -15.25 4.87 0.08
CA ARG A 33 -13.80 4.65 -0.10
C ARG A 33 -13.22 3.82 1.04
N TRP A 34 -12.40 2.85 0.67
CA TRP A 34 -11.61 2.08 1.63
C TRP A 34 -10.35 2.85 1.97
N HIS A 35 -10.05 2.94 3.26
CA HIS A 35 -8.83 3.55 3.79
C HIS A 35 -8.05 2.46 4.52
N LEU A 36 -6.84 2.18 4.05
CA LEU A 36 -5.88 1.33 4.72
C LEU A 36 -4.75 2.21 5.25
N ALA A 37 -4.75 2.46 6.55
CA ALA A 37 -3.74 3.28 7.22
C ALA A 37 -2.91 2.41 8.16
N GLY A 38 -1.62 2.68 8.26
CA GLY A 38 -0.76 1.91 9.16
C GLY A 38 0.58 2.55 9.44
N THR A 39 1.28 1.94 10.38
CA THR A 39 2.65 2.30 10.77
C THR A 39 3.50 1.03 10.77
N ALA A 40 4.58 1.04 10.02
CA ALA A 40 5.61 0.01 10.05
C ALA A 40 6.82 0.51 10.82
N VAL A 41 7.30 -0.28 11.79
CA VAL A 41 8.59 -0.09 12.47
C VAL A 41 9.46 -1.29 12.15
N PHE A 42 10.68 -1.07 11.65
CA PHE A 42 11.49 -2.15 11.12
C PHE A 42 12.99 -1.82 11.14
N ALA A 43 13.81 -2.85 10.96
CA ALA A 43 15.21 -2.69 10.58
C ALA A 43 15.36 -2.87 9.05
N HIS A 44 16.12 -1.99 8.41
CA HIS A 44 16.51 -2.09 6.99
C HIS A 44 17.98 -1.70 6.82
N ALA A 45 18.78 -2.56 6.20
CA ALA A 45 20.23 -2.35 6.04
C ALA A 45 20.92 -1.96 7.37
N HIS A 46 20.54 -2.64 8.47
CA HIS A 46 21.00 -2.38 9.84
C HIS A 46 20.63 -1.02 10.44
N GLN A 47 19.76 -0.25 9.77
CA GLN A 47 19.23 1.02 10.28
C GLN A 47 17.78 0.84 10.77
N PRO A 48 17.38 1.48 11.87
CA PRO A 48 15.98 1.52 12.28
C PRO A 48 15.18 2.39 11.32
N GLY A 49 13.88 2.12 11.20
CA GLY A 49 12.97 2.96 10.42
C GLY A 49 11.56 2.92 10.98
N ARG A 50 10.84 4.01 10.73
CA ARG A 50 9.40 4.12 10.95
C ARG A 50 8.76 4.76 9.73
N LEU A 51 7.79 4.09 9.12
CA LEU A 51 7.01 4.63 8.02
C LEU A 51 5.52 4.53 8.35
N ASP A 52 4.87 5.69 8.37
CA ASP A 52 3.42 5.84 8.42
C ASP A 52 2.88 5.90 6.99
N TYR A 53 1.74 5.28 6.73
CA TYR A 53 1.13 5.30 5.41
C TYR A 53 -0.40 5.37 5.43
N LEU A 54 -0.95 5.81 4.31
CA LEU A 54 -2.37 5.75 3.98
C LEU A 54 -2.52 5.35 2.52
N VAL A 55 -3.28 4.29 2.25
CA VAL A 55 -3.73 3.91 0.90
C VAL A 55 -5.24 4.08 0.83
N VAL A 56 -5.72 4.80 -0.19
CA VAL A 56 -7.15 5.02 -0.42
C VAL A 56 -7.57 4.27 -1.68
N CYS A 57 -8.65 3.51 -1.59
CA CYS A 57 -9.22 2.79 -2.72
C CYS A 57 -10.68 3.18 -2.97
N ASP A 58 -11.14 3.01 -4.22
CA ASP A 58 -12.57 3.08 -4.55
C ASP A 58 -13.35 1.89 -3.95
N ALA A 59 -14.68 1.90 -4.10
CA ALA A 59 -15.54 0.82 -3.61
C ALA A 59 -15.23 -0.55 -4.24
N ALA A 60 -14.57 -0.58 -5.40
CA ALA A 60 -14.15 -1.77 -6.12
C ALA A 60 -12.68 -2.15 -5.83
N TRP A 61 -12.09 -1.60 -4.77
CA TRP A 61 -10.70 -1.87 -4.33
C TRP A 61 -9.62 -1.45 -5.35
N ARG A 62 -9.89 -0.48 -6.23
CA ARG A 62 -8.84 0.13 -7.06
C ARG A 62 -8.15 1.25 -6.30
N THR A 63 -6.82 1.30 -6.34
CA THR A 63 -6.08 2.36 -5.64
C THR A 63 -6.32 3.72 -6.30
N LEU A 64 -6.64 4.73 -5.49
CA LEU A 64 -6.86 6.12 -5.91
C LEU A 64 -5.68 7.02 -5.51
N SER A 65 -5.10 6.76 -4.35
CA SER A 65 -3.97 7.52 -3.83
C SER A 65 -3.20 6.75 -2.76
N GLY A 66 -1.96 7.15 -2.53
CA GLY A 66 -1.12 6.67 -1.44
C GLY A 66 -0.33 7.81 -0.81
N ARG A 67 -0.07 7.73 0.48
CA ARG A 67 0.89 8.61 1.17
C ARG A 67 1.79 7.76 2.05
N VAL A 68 3.07 8.07 2.06
CA VAL A 68 4.05 7.50 2.99
C VAL A 68 4.87 8.63 3.59
N ALA A 69 5.06 8.61 4.90
CA ALA A 69 5.90 9.57 5.60
C ALA A 69 6.65 8.91 6.76
N GLY A 70 7.84 9.38 7.07
CA GLY A 70 8.64 8.86 8.18
C GLY A 70 10.12 8.95 7.91
N TRP A 71 10.88 7.95 8.34
CA TRP A 71 12.34 7.95 8.24
C TRP A 71 12.93 6.53 8.25
N VAL A 72 14.14 6.40 7.70
CA VAL A 72 15.00 5.22 7.80
C VAL A 72 16.43 5.70 8.08
N GLY A 73 16.99 5.30 9.22
CA GLY A 73 18.20 5.93 9.75
C GLY A 73 17.98 7.43 9.92
N ASP A 74 18.88 8.23 9.36
CA ASP A 74 18.79 9.69 9.36
C ASP A 74 18.03 10.26 8.15
N GLU A 75 17.60 9.42 7.20
CA GLU A 75 16.91 9.85 5.99
C GLU A 75 15.41 10.01 6.21
N THR A 76 14.88 11.21 5.96
CA THR A 76 13.42 11.45 5.95
C THR A 76 12.80 10.98 4.65
N VAL A 77 11.65 10.30 4.76
CA VAL A 77 10.86 9.81 3.64
C VAL A 77 9.55 10.58 3.59
N THR A 78 9.20 11.11 2.43
CA THR A 78 7.88 11.67 2.14
C THR A 78 7.51 11.39 0.71
N LEU A 79 6.48 10.57 0.52
CA LEU A 79 5.97 10.16 -0.79
C LEU A 79 4.48 10.41 -0.86
N GLU A 80 4.04 10.96 -1.98
CA GLU A 80 2.64 11.15 -2.35
C GLU A 80 2.41 10.49 -3.71
N LEU A 81 1.46 9.57 -3.74
CA LEU A 81 1.03 8.85 -4.93
C LEU A 81 -0.39 9.27 -5.26
N SER A 82 -0.62 9.59 -6.52
CA SER A 82 -1.96 9.87 -7.06
C SER A 82 -2.17 9.09 -8.34
N VAL A 83 -3.42 8.69 -8.56
CA VAL A 83 -3.87 8.02 -9.77
C VAL A 83 -4.86 8.97 -10.46
N ASP A 84 -4.59 9.29 -11.73
CA ASP A 84 -5.49 10.11 -12.53
C ASP A 84 -6.71 9.29 -13.02
N PRO A 85 -7.74 9.92 -13.61
CA PRO A 85 -8.93 9.20 -14.10
C PRO A 85 -8.64 8.14 -15.18
N ALA A 86 -7.54 8.27 -15.92
CA ALA A 86 -7.09 7.30 -16.92
C ALA A 86 -6.23 6.19 -16.29
N HIS A 87 -6.14 6.12 -14.96
CA HIS A 87 -5.24 5.23 -14.22
C HIS A 87 -3.74 5.47 -14.51
N GLY A 88 -3.37 6.70 -14.84
CA GLY A 88 -1.98 7.15 -14.87
C GLY A 88 -1.47 7.44 -13.46
N TRP A 89 -0.34 6.82 -13.10
CA TRP A 89 0.30 7.01 -11.79
C TRP A 89 1.20 8.24 -11.79
N ARG A 90 1.17 8.97 -10.66
CA ARG A 90 2.10 10.06 -10.37
C ARG A 90 2.69 9.86 -8.99
N LEU A 91 3.99 10.06 -8.87
CA LEU A 91 4.74 10.03 -7.61
C LEU A 91 5.35 11.41 -7.37
N ASN A 92 5.00 12.05 -6.25
CA ASN A 92 5.39 13.42 -5.91
C ASN A 92 5.16 14.40 -7.07
N GLY A 93 4.02 14.23 -7.77
CA GLY A 93 3.66 15.04 -8.92
C GLY A 93 4.38 14.72 -10.24
N ALA A 94 5.32 13.76 -10.27
CA ALA A 94 5.96 13.29 -11.49
C ALA A 94 5.23 12.07 -12.07
N ALA A 95 4.91 12.08 -13.36
CA ALA A 95 4.27 10.94 -14.03
C ALA A 95 5.17 9.70 -14.02
N ARG A 96 4.55 8.53 -13.90
CA ARG A 96 5.22 7.22 -13.80
C ARG A 96 4.69 6.26 -14.87
N PRO A 97 4.97 6.51 -16.17
CA PRO A 97 4.51 5.64 -17.25
C PRO A 97 5.04 4.21 -17.15
N GLU A 98 6.15 3.98 -16.45
CA GLU A 98 6.74 2.67 -16.21
C GLU A 98 5.82 1.68 -15.47
N VAL A 99 4.82 2.18 -14.73
CA VAL A 99 3.81 1.36 -14.02
C VAL A 99 2.42 1.49 -14.63
N ALA A 100 2.33 1.91 -15.90
CA ALA A 100 1.06 2.01 -16.60
C ALA A 100 0.32 0.66 -16.60
N GLY A 101 -0.99 0.71 -16.29
CA GLY A 101 -1.85 -0.48 -16.20
C GLY A 101 -1.79 -1.22 -14.87
N CYS A 102 -0.92 -0.83 -13.93
CA CYS A 102 -1.02 -1.27 -12.54
C CYS A 102 -2.24 -0.65 -11.86
N ILE A 103 -2.95 -1.45 -11.07
CA ILE A 103 -4.20 -1.03 -10.39
C ILE A 103 -3.99 -0.91 -8.88
N ASP A 104 -3.09 -1.74 -8.35
CA ASP A 104 -2.87 -1.89 -6.92
C ASP A 104 -1.54 -1.25 -6.53
N LEU A 105 -1.51 -0.52 -5.41
CA LEU A 105 -0.24 -0.07 -4.80
C LEU A 105 0.30 -1.16 -3.88
N ASP A 106 1.54 -1.58 -4.10
CA ASP A 106 2.31 -2.46 -3.22
C ASP A 106 3.36 -1.64 -2.45
N LEU A 107 3.21 -1.58 -1.12
CA LEU A 107 4.24 -1.01 -0.25
C LEU A 107 5.06 -2.16 0.30
N ASN A 108 6.30 -2.31 -0.18
CA ASN A 108 7.16 -3.45 0.13
C ASN A 108 7.48 -3.67 1.63
N PHE A 109 7.26 -2.66 2.47
CA PHE A 109 7.44 -2.72 3.92
C PHE A 109 6.14 -3.06 4.68
N SER A 110 5.02 -3.21 3.96
CA SER A 110 3.67 -3.39 4.49
C SER A 110 3.01 -4.63 3.88
N PRO A 111 2.90 -5.75 4.62
CA PRO A 111 2.10 -6.89 4.18
C PRO A 111 0.61 -6.54 4.05
N SER A 112 0.13 -5.49 4.72
CA SER A 112 -1.27 -5.08 4.68
C SER A 112 -1.74 -4.62 3.31
N THR A 113 -0.86 -4.11 2.45
CA THR A 113 -1.22 -3.71 1.07
C THR A 113 -1.67 -4.88 0.19
N ASN A 114 -1.31 -6.13 0.55
CA ASN A 114 -1.82 -7.34 -0.12
C ASN A 114 -3.34 -7.51 -0.01
N LEU A 115 -3.97 -6.88 0.98
CA LEU A 115 -5.42 -6.94 1.17
C LEU A 115 -6.19 -6.38 -0.03
N VAL A 116 -5.63 -5.36 -0.71
CA VAL A 116 -6.27 -4.67 -1.85
C VAL A 116 -6.49 -5.64 -3.03
N PRO A 117 -5.45 -6.27 -3.60
CA PRO A 117 -5.63 -7.20 -4.71
C PRO A 117 -6.37 -8.49 -4.33
N ILE A 118 -6.32 -8.93 -3.06
CA ILE A 118 -7.08 -10.12 -2.61
C ILE A 118 -8.58 -9.86 -2.63
N ARG A 119 -9.02 -8.67 -2.21
CA ARG A 119 -10.46 -8.34 -2.14
C ARG A 119 -11.06 -7.95 -3.47
N ARG A 120 -10.29 -7.33 -4.36
CA ARG A 120 -10.75 -6.81 -5.67
C ARG A 120 -11.48 -7.84 -6.56
N PRO A 121 -10.97 -9.06 -6.78
CA PRO A 121 -11.63 -10.02 -7.68
C PRO A 121 -12.80 -10.77 -7.04
N GLY A 122 -13.02 -10.65 -5.73
CA GLY A 122 -14.10 -11.40 -5.04
C GLY A 122 -13.99 -12.91 -5.22
N LEU A 123 -12.76 -13.45 -5.23
CA LEU A 123 -12.52 -14.87 -5.56
C LEU A 123 -13.20 -15.80 -4.58
N ALA A 124 -13.84 -16.83 -5.12
CA ALA A 124 -14.26 -17.99 -4.34
C ALA A 124 -13.02 -18.81 -3.92
N VAL A 125 -13.16 -19.57 -2.82
CA VAL A 125 -12.10 -20.47 -2.32
C VAL A 125 -11.65 -21.41 -3.45
N GLY A 126 -10.34 -21.53 -3.65
CA GLY A 126 -9.72 -22.37 -4.68
C GLY A 126 -9.64 -21.73 -6.08
N ARG A 127 -9.93 -20.44 -6.22
CA ARG A 127 -9.78 -19.69 -7.48
C ARG A 127 -8.58 -18.76 -7.44
N GLU A 128 -8.05 -18.45 -8.63
CA GLU A 128 -6.88 -17.59 -8.83
C GLU A 128 -7.23 -16.39 -9.72
N ALA A 129 -6.51 -15.28 -9.56
CA ALA A 129 -6.57 -14.13 -10.45
C ALA A 129 -5.19 -13.49 -10.62
N ALA A 130 -4.89 -13.00 -11.84
CA ALA A 130 -3.70 -12.23 -12.10
C ALA A 130 -3.80 -10.82 -11.49
N VAL A 131 -2.72 -10.37 -10.86
CA VAL A 131 -2.62 -9.07 -10.20
C VAL A 131 -1.50 -8.26 -10.86
N ARG A 132 -1.76 -6.97 -11.14
CA ARG A 132 -0.74 -6.01 -11.58
C ARG A 132 -0.64 -4.90 -10.55
N ALA A 133 0.44 -4.90 -9.79
CA ALA A 133 0.71 -3.94 -8.73
C ALA A 133 1.88 -3.01 -9.10
N SER A 134 1.77 -1.74 -8.74
CA SER A 134 2.88 -0.78 -8.78
C SER A 134 3.62 -0.86 -7.46
N ARG A 135 4.94 -1.06 -7.51
CA ARG A 135 5.77 -1.07 -6.31
C ARG A 135 6.06 0.37 -5.87
N GLY A 136 5.64 0.73 -4.67
CA GLY A 136 6.10 1.94 -3.99
C GLY A 136 7.61 1.86 -3.76
N MET A 137 8.34 2.89 -4.18
CA MET A 137 9.79 2.94 -3.94
C MET A 137 10.09 3.00 -2.44
N GLY A 138 11.09 2.26 -1.99
CA GLY A 138 11.59 2.33 -0.61
C GLY A 138 12.21 3.70 -0.29
N ALA A 139 12.61 3.87 0.96
CA ALA A 139 13.09 5.12 1.57
C ALA A 139 14.10 5.95 0.77
N SER A 140 14.88 5.34 -0.12
CA SER A 140 15.91 6.02 -0.91
C SER A 140 15.40 6.80 -2.14
N GLY A 141 14.11 6.70 -2.50
CA GLY A 141 13.54 7.45 -3.63
C GLY A 141 14.18 7.16 -4.99
N ARG A 142 14.99 6.10 -5.12
CA ARG A 142 15.63 5.69 -6.38
C ARG A 142 14.92 4.47 -6.97
N PRO A 143 14.63 4.47 -8.29
CA PRO A 143 14.25 3.24 -8.97
C PRO A 143 15.45 2.29 -8.88
N ARG A 144 15.29 1.16 -8.19
CA ARG A 144 16.21 0.04 -8.40
C ARG A 144 15.81 -0.57 -9.73
N ALA A 145 16.67 -0.40 -10.73
CA ALA A 145 16.68 -1.24 -11.91
C ALA A 145 16.68 -2.71 -11.44
N GLU A 146 15.83 -3.50 -12.08
CA GLU A 146 15.70 -4.95 -11.88
C GLU A 146 17.08 -5.62 -11.91
N VAL A 147 17.26 -6.62 -11.05
CA VAL A 147 18.22 -7.68 -11.32
C VAL A 147 17.36 -8.87 -11.77
N PRO A 148 17.39 -9.25 -13.07
CA PRO A 148 16.81 -10.49 -13.52
C PRO A 148 17.75 -11.65 -13.14
N THR A 149 17.22 -12.62 -12.39
CA THR A 149 17.24 -14.08 -12.62
C THR A 149 16.58 -14.76 -11.44
#